data_AF-H5UNY1-F1
#
_entry.id   AF-H5UNY1-F1
#
_cell.length_a   1.000
_cell.length_b   1.000
_cell.length_c   1.000
_cell.angle_alpha   90.00
_cell.angle_beta   90.00
_cell.angle_gamma   90.00
#
_symmetry.space_group_name_H-M   'P 1'
#
loop_
_entity.id
_entity.type
_entity.pdbx_description
1 polymer ?
#
loop_
_entity_poly.entity_id
_entity_poly.type
_entity_poly.pdbx_seq_one_letter_code
_entity_poly.pdbx_strand_id
1 'polypeptide(L)'
;MCGDDLLRERGLALSEDDDRGLGEVIARQVDGADVVVDRDPDPVGAALLDHLATVPVMHLHELDVPALLQPRSRAEVARRGDPLVLPARIPESREGVWTVRLETWRPLHPGRLRDNLEAIGGRPGRSRGVFWLPTRPDLVCRWEGAGGQLSLGAHTTWREAGRRPCTTLLVTGVEDEEVEVVAAFEASLLTDSELAAGLESWIGREDGYDPWLGARHDAA
;
A
#
# COMPACT_ATOMS: atom_id res chain seq x y z
N MET A 1 13.21 5.80 -7.29
CA MET A 1 12.30 4.69 -6.94
C MET A 1 10.85 5.14 -6.82
N CYS A 2 10.56 6.41 -6.52
CA CYS A 2 9.21 6.88 -6.24
C CYS A 2 8.64 7.85 -7.29
N GLY A 3 9.27 8.00 -8.45
CA GLY A 3 8.76 8.81 -9.57
C GLY A 3 7.73 8.06 -10.43
N ASP A 4 7.14 8.78 -11.37
CA ASP A 4 6.07 8.34 -12.27
C ASP A 4 6.56 7.80 -13.63
N ASP A 5 7.88 7.80 -13.85
CA ASP A 5 8.48 7.26 -15.07
C ASP A 5 7.99 5.83 -15.39
N LEU A 6 7.70 5.58 -16.65
CA LEU A 6 7.37 4.26 -17.16
C LEU A 6 8.64 3.45 -17.47
N LEU A 7 8.52 2.11 -17.46
CA LEU A 7 9.63 1.24 -17.87
C LEU A 7 10.16 1.57 -19.27
N ARG A 8 9.27 1.87 -20.22
CA ARG A 8 9.63 2.22 -21.60
C ARG A 8 10.46 3.50 -21.70
N GLU A 9 10.19 4.49 -20.86
CA GLU A 9 10.90 5.78 -20.85
C GLU A 9 12.34 5.61 -20.35
N ARG A 10 12.61 4.55 -19.60
CA ARG A 10 13.94 4.16 -19.14
C ARG A 10 14.60 3.06 -19.99
N GLY A 11 13.96 2.61 -21.07
CA GLY A 11 14.46 1.51 -21.91
C GLY A 11 14.49 0.14 -21.19
N LEU A 12 13.62 -0.04 -20.19
CA LEU A 12 13.51 -1.26 -19.36
C LEU A 12 12.24 -2.08 -19.65
N ALA A 13 11.41 -1.62 -20.60
CA ALA A 13 10.19 -2.31 -21.02
C ALA A 13 10.50 -3.69 -21.63
N LEU A 14 9.66 -4.68 -21.33
CA LEU A 14 9.76 -6.03 -21.90
C LEU A 14 9.14 -6.14 -23.30
N SER A 15 8.26 -5.19 -23.66
CA SER A 15 7.55 -5.10 -24.94
C SER A 15 7.11 -3.67 -25.21
N GLU A 16 6.64 -3.37 -26.42
CA GLU A 16 6.15 -2.04 -26.79
C GLU A 16 4.90 -1.62 -25.99
N ASP A 17 4.09 -2.58 -25.55
CA ASP A 17 2.88 -2.38 -24.74
C ASP A 17 3.14 -2.42 -23.22
N ASP A 18 4.40 -2.41 -22.77
CA ASP A 18 4.74 -2.45 -21.34
C ASP A 18 4.64 -1.07 -20.68
N ASP A 19 3.41 -0.73 -20.30
CA ASP A 19 3.03 0.56 -19.69
C ASP A 19 3.14 0.60 -18.16
N ARG A 20 3.87 -0.36 -17.56
CA ARG A 20 4.05 -0.36 -16.10
C ARG A 20 4.96 0.78 -15.65
N GLY A 21 4.63 1.39 -14.51
CA GLY A 21 5.48 2.37 -13.85
C GLY A 21 6.74 1.73 -13.28
N LEU A 22 7.87 2.40 -13.41
CA LEU A 22 9.13 1.99 -12.82
C LEU A 22 9.01 1.86 -11.30
N GLY A 23 8.36 2.86 -10.66
CA GLY A 23 8.14 2.87 -9.22
C GLY A 23 7.31 1.68 -8.73
N GLU A 24 6.26 1.32 -9.48
CA GLU A 24 5.42 0.15 -9.20
C GLU A 24 6.24 -1.15 -9.21
N VAL A 25 7.07 -1.34 -10.25
CA VAL A 25 7.86 -2.55 -10.42
C VAL A 25 8.95 -2.65 -9.34
N ILE A 26 9.67 -1.57 -9.06
CA ILE A 26 10.71 -1.58 -8.01
C ILE A 26 10.08 -1.82 -6.64
N ALA A 27 8.96 -1.16 -6.33
CA ALA A 27 8.25 -1.37 -5.07
C ALA A 27 7.87 -2.84 -4.86
N ARG A 28 7.37 -3.51 -5.90
CA ARG A 28 7.05 -4.94 -5.85
C ARG A 28 8.28 -5.84 -5.72
N GLN A 29 9.40 -5.47 -6.34
CA GLN A 29 10.67 -6.19 -6.15
C GLN A 29 11.16 -6.07 -4.70
N VAL A 30 11.11 -4.88 -4.10
CA VAL A 30 11.47 -4.65 -2.70
C VAL A 30 10.54 -5.42 -1.76
N ASP A 31 9.23 -5.38 -2.00
CA ASP A 31 8.23 -6.07 -1.18
C ASP A 31 8.37 -7.61 -1.22
N GLY A 32 8.83 -8.16 -2.34
CA GLY A 32 9.06 -9.59 -2.54
C GLY A 32 10.45 -10.10 -2.15
N ALA A 33 11.41 -9.20 -1.91
CA ALA A 33 12.82 -9.56 -1.71
C ALA A 33 13.09 -10.32 -0.40
N ASP A 34 14.12 -11.16 -0.39
CA ASP A 34 14.72 -11.74 0.82
C ASP A 34 15.70 -10.79 1.51
N VAL A 35 16.42 -10.05 0.68
CA VAL A 35 17.46 -9.09 1.00
C VAL A 35 17.43 -8.06 -0.13
N VAL A 36 17.56 -6.79 0.20
CA VAL A 36 17.80 -5.73 -0.78
C VAL A 36 19.29 -5.42 -0.78
N VAL A 37 19.91 -5.41 -1.95
CA VAL A 37 21.31 -5.02 -2.10
C VAL A 37 21.37 -3.75 -2.93
N ASP A 38 21.83 -2.66 -2.33
CA ASP A 38 22.12 -1.42 -3.04
C ASP A 38 23.62 -1.32 -3.33
N ARG A 39 24.02 -0.45 -4.27
CA ARG A 39 25.43 -0.22 -4.61
C ARG A 39 25.98 1.04 -3.97
N ASP A 40 25.25 2.14 -4.17
CA ASP A 40 25.61 3.49 -3.76
C ASP A 40 24.35 4.37 -3.87
N PRO A 41 23.38 4.22 -2.97
CA PRO A 41 22.16 5.01 -3.00
C PRO A 41 22.49 6.44 -2.59
N ASP A 42 21.89 7.42 -3.28
CA ASP A 42 21.87 8.79 -2.77
C ASP A 42 21.14 8.85 -1.41
N PRO A 43 21.30 9.94 -0.63
CA PRO A 43 20.72 10.02 0.72
C PRO A 43 19.20 9.79 0.78
N VAL A 44 18.45 10.27 -0.22
CA VAL A 44 17.00 10.08 -0.32
C VAL A 44 16.67 8.63 -0.64
N GLY A 45 17.41 8.01 -1.56
CA GLY A 45 17.29 6.58 -1.89
C GLY A 45 17.58 5.69 -0.69
N ALA A 46 18.61 6.01 0.10
CA ALA A 46 18.94 5.28 1.32
C ALA A 46 17.84 5.42 2.38
N ALA A 47 17.24 6.61 2.52
CA ALA A 47 16.10 6.84 3.41
C ALA A 47 14.85 6.08 2.92
N LEU A 48 14.55 6.12 1.62
CA LEU A 48 13.44 5.34 1.04
C LEU A 48 13.61 3.84 1.28
N LEU A 49 14.81 3.28 1.09
CA LEU A 49 15.05 1.86 1.35
C LEU A 49 14.81 1.49 2.82
N ASP A 50 15.25 2.33 3.76
CA ASP A 50 15.01 2.13 5.21
C ASP A 50 13.50 2.11 5.52
N HIS A 51 12.72 2.99 4.89
CA HIS A 51 11.27 3.06 5.06
C HIS A 51 10.49 1.93 4.36
N LEU A 52 10.96 1.45 3.21
CA LEU A 52 10.21 0.53 2.35
C LEU A 52 10.59 -0.93 2.55
N ALA A 53 11.87 -1.22 2.72
CA ALA A 53 12.37 -2.58 2.87
C ALA A 53 11.98 -3.14 4.24
N THR A 54 11.20 -4.22 4.24
CA THR A 54 10.88 -4.97 5.48
C THR A 54 11.86 -6.11 5.74
N VAL A 55 12.94 -6.14 4.97
CA VAL A 55 13.99 -7.16 4.96
C VAL A 55 15.36 -6.50 5.09
N PRO A 56 16.42 -7.25 5.42
CA PRO A 56 17.76 -6.67 5.51
C PRO A 56 18.15 -5.94 4.22
N VAL A 57 18.66 -4.73 4.37
CA VAL A 57 19.32 -3.96 3.30
C VAL A 57 20.82 -4.10 3.50
N MET A 58 21.55 -4.43 2.44
CA MET A 58 23.01 -4.58 2.44
C MET A 58 23.62 -3.71 1.35
N HIS A 59 24.82 -3.20 1.60
CA HIS A 59 25.60 -2.50 0.59
C HIS A 59 26.46 -3.48 -0.19
N LEU A 60 26.53 -3.32 -1.51
CA LEU A 60 27.28 -4.20 -2.41
C LEU A 60 28.76 -4.32 -2.03
N HIS A 61 29.34 -3.24 -1.50
CA HIS A 61 30.75 -3.18 -1.08
C HIS A 61 30.98 -3.78 0.33
N GLU A 62 29.92 -4.08 1.07
CA GLU A 62 29.94 -4.63 2.45
C GLU A 62 29.04 -5.87 2.58
N LEU A 63 28.99 -6.70 1.54
CA LEU A 63 28.14 -7.89 1.52
C LEU A 63 28.57 -8.94 2.55
N ASP A 64 27.66 -9.26 3.47
CA ASP A 64 27.74 -10.46 4.29
C ASP A 64 27.12 -11.65 3.52
N VAL A 65 27.98 -12.40 2.82
CA VAL A 65 27.57 -13.57 2.02
C VAL A 65 26.89 -14.65 2.86
N PRO A 66 27.40 -15.05 4.04
CA PRO A 66 26.67 -15.92 4.96
C PRO A 66 25.26 -15.44 5.29
N ALA A 67 25.08 -14.14 5.59
CA ALA A 67 23.76 -13.58 5.86
C ALA A 67 22.82 -13.64 4.64
N LEU A 68 23.36 -13.40 3.44
CA LEU A 68 22.61 -13.49 2.18
C LEU A 68 22.08 -14.91 1.91
N LEU A 69 22.83 -15.93 2.29
CA LEU A 69 22.49 -17.34 2.07
C LEU A 69 21.67 -17.96 3.21
N GLN A 70 21.27 -17.17 4.21
CA GLN A 70 20.44 -17.70 5.31
C GLN A 70 19.09 -18.18 4.79
N PRO A 71 18.71 -19.45 5.07
CA PRO A 71 17.46 -19.99 4.60
C PRO A 71 16.28 -19.27 5.26
N ARG A 72 15.24 -18.99 4.47
CA ARG A 72 13.97 -18.43 4.97
C ARG A 72 12.91 -19.51 5.02
N SER A 73 12.07 -19.46 6.06
CA SER A 73 10.96 -20.38 6.15
C SER A 73 9.90 -20.06 5.10
N ARG A 74 9.19 -21.08 4.63
CA ARG A 74 8.06 -20.90 3.70
C ARG A 74 7.01 -19.92 4.24
N ALA A 75 6.80 -19.91 5.56
CA ALA A 75 5.85 -19.01 6.21
C ALA A 75 6.30 -17.54 6.21
N GLU A 76 7.60 -17.26 6.25
CA GLU A 76 8.12 -15.90 6.08
C GLU A 76 7.98 -15.44 4.64
N VAL A 77 8.36 -16.29 3.68
CA VAL A 77 8.27 -15.96 2.25
C VAL A 77 6.81 -15.74 1.82
N ALA A 78 5.89 -16.57 2.29
CA ALA A 78 4.46 -16.47 1.94
C ALA A 78 3.79 -15.18 2.45
N ARG A 79 4.38 -14.49 3.44
CA ARG A 79 3.85 -13.23 3.99
C ARG A 79 4.37 -11.99 3.25
N ARG A 80 5.28 -12.14 2.31
CA ARG A 80 5.86 -10.99 1.57
C ARG A 80 4.86 -10.40 0.60
N GLY A 81 4.77 -9.07 0.62
CA GLY A 81 3.78 -8.34 -0.17
C GLY A 81 2.32 -8.63 0.23
N ASP A 82 2.08 -9.35 1.33
CA ASP A 82 0.73 -9.52 1.87
C ASP A 82 0.26 -8.16 2.44
N PRO A 83 -0.82 -7.57 1.91
CA PRO A 83 -1.30 -6.27 2.37
C PRO A 83 -1.77 -6.26 3.83
N LEU A 84 -2.03 -7.43 4.44
CA LEU A 84 -2.38 -7.57 5.85
C LEU A 84 -1.15 -7.59 6.79
N VAL A 85 0.06 -7.66 6.21
CA VAL A 85 1.33 -7.69 6.94
C VAL A 85 2.08 -6.39 6.68
N LEU A 86 1.92 -5.44 7.59
CA LEU A 86 2.65 -4.18 7.57
C LEU A 86 3.80 -4.20 8.60
N PRO A 87 4.92 -3.50 8.33
CA PRO A 87 6.07 -3.46 9.24
C PRO A 87 5.68 -2.92 10.61
N ALA A 88 6.15 -3.53 11.70
CA ALA A 88 5.77 -3.08 13.05
C ALA A 88 6.36 -1.69 13.39
N ARG A 89 7.64 -1.49 13.05
CA ARG A 89 8.37 -0.24 13.26
C ARG A 89 8.34 0.61 11.99
N ILE A 90 8.20 1.92 12.20
CA ILE A 90 8.39 2.94 11.17
C ILE A 90 9.72 3.63 11.48
N PRO A 91 10.66 3.76 10.52
CA PRO A 91 11.89 4.52 10.72
C PRO A 91 11.62 6.01 10.99
N GLU A 92 12.62 6.69 11.52
CA GLU A 92 12.54 8.15 11.72
C GLU A 92 12.66 8.87 10.38
N SER A 93 11.82 9.88 10.17
CA SER A 93 11.83 10.69 8.95
C SER A 93 13.17 11.42 8.79
N ARG A 94 13.77 11.32 7.60
CA ARG A 94 15.05 11.96 7.24
C ARG A 94 15.12 12.20 5.74
N GLU A 95 15.92 13.17 5.32
CA GLU A 95 16.09 13.50 3.90
C GLU A 95 14.76 13.78 3.16
N GLY A 96 13.76 14.30 3.88
CA GLY A 96 12.41 14.55 3.35
C GLY A 96 11.56 13.29 3.14
N VAL A 97 12.05 12.10 3.52
CA VAL A 97 11.29 10.85 3.47
C VAL A 97 10.59 10.63 4.80
N TRP A 98 9.31 10.29 4.73
CA TRP A 98 8.47 10.03 5.90
C TRP A 98 7.58 8.83 5.63
N THR A 99 7.06 8.23 6.70
CA THR A 99 6.03 7.20 6.61
C THR A 99 4.98 7.41 7.68
N VAL A 100 3.72 7.40 7.30
CA VAL A 100 2.58 7.47 8.22
C VAL A 100 1.75 6.20 8.16
N ARG A 101 1.30 5.73 9.32
CA ARG A 101 0.32 4.64 9.43
C ARG A 101 -1.06 5.21 9.69
N LEU A 102 -1.97 4.96 8.76
CA LEU A 102 -3.36 5.34 8.84
C LEU A 102 -4.16 4.11 9.27
N GLU A 103 -4.62 4.09 10.51
CA GLU A 103 -5.36 2.96 11.06
C GLU A 103 -6.68 3.42 11.67
N THR A 104 -7.76 2.71 11.36
CA THR A 104 -9.08 3.02 11.89
C THR A 104 -9.99 1.80 11.85
N TRP A 105 -10.86 1.70 12.85
CA TRP A 105 -11.96 0.74 12.85
C TRP A 105 -13.18 1.27 12.07
N ARG A 106 -13.19 2.55 11.68
CA ARG A 106 -14.31 3.16 10.94
C ARG A 106 -14.19 2.78 9.45
N PRO A 107 -15.28 2.32 8.81
CA PRO A 107 -15.30 2.19 7.36
C PRO A 107 -15.04 3.53 6.66
N LEU A 108 -14.47 3.45 5.47
CA LEU A 108 -14.34 4.61 4.58
C LEU A 108 -15.65 4.82 3.81
N HIS A 109 -16.10 6.06 3.73
CA HIS A 109 -17.22 6.44 2.88
C HIS A 109 -16.84 6.25 1.41
N PRO A 110 -17.56 5.44 0.61
CA PRO A 110 -17.15 5.14 -0.76
C PRO A 110 -16.97 6.36 -1.67
N GLY A 111 -17.92 7.31 -1.63
CA GLY A 111 -17.85 8.57 -2.39
C GLY A 111 -16.63 9.43 -2.00
N ARG A 112 -16.53 9.83 -0.72
CA ARG A 112 -15.40 10.62 -0.22
C ARG A 112 -14.05 9.93 -0.42
N LEU A 113 -13.97 8.61 -0.28
CA LEU A 113 -12.74 7.88 -0.57
C LEU A 113 -12.34 8.02 -2.04
N ARG A 114 -13.27 7.84 -2.99
CA ARG A 114 -13.02 8.04 -4.42
C ARG A 114 -12.46 9.43 -4.71
N ASP A 115 -13.06 10.46 -4.10
CA ASP A 115 -12.64 11.85 -4.28
C ASP A 115 -11.24 12.12 -3.70
N ASN A 116 -10.77 11.29 -2.77
CA ASN A 116 -9.47 11.44 -2.08
C ASN A 116 -8.42 10.38 -2.47
N LEU A 117 -8.70 9.48 -3.43
CA LEU A 117 -7.78 8.38 -3.81
C LEU A 117 -6.41 8.91 -4.22
N GLU A 118 -6.39 9.93 -5.07
CA GLU A 118 -5.16 10.56 -5.57
C GLU A 118 -4.37 11.20 -4.43
N ALA A 119 -5.04 11.95 -3.56
CA ALA A 119 -4.42 12.61 -2.42
C ALA A 119 -3.81 11.62 -1.42
N ILE A 120 -4.40 10.43 -1.22
CA ILE A 120 -3.91 9.42 -0.26
C ILE A 120 -2.82 8.54 -0.87
N GLY A 121 -2.92 8.14 -2.14
CA GLY A 121 -2.05 7.11 -2.70
C GLY A 121 -1.68 7.24 -4.18
N GLY A 122 -2.18 8.27 -4.88
CA GLY A 122 -1.80 8.60 -6.26
C GLY A 122 -0.62 9.56 -6.36
N ARG A 123 0.16 9.72 -5.28
CA ARG A 123 1.33 10.60 -5.22
C ARG A 123 2.64 9.85 -5.47
N PRO A 124 3.74 10.55 -5.83
CA PRO A 124 5.08 10.00 -5.77
C PRO A 124 5.35 9.37 -4.40
N GLY A 125 5.79 8.12 -4.37
CA GLY A 125 5.99 7.38 -3.11
C GLY A 125 5.49 5.95 -3.16
N ARG A 126 5.10 5.41 -2.01
CA ARG A 126 4.51 4.08 -1.83
C ARG A 126 3.34 4.18 -0.85
N SER A 127 2.20 3.61 -1.21
CA SER A 127 1.09 3.40 -0.26
C SER A 127 0.61 1.95 -0.30
N ARG A 128 0.47 1.28 0.84
CA ARG A 128 0.04 -0.13 0.87
C ARG A 128 -0.80 -0.46 2.08
N GLY A 129 -1.65 -1.46 1.94
CA GLY A 129 -2.37 -2.05 3.05
C GLY A 129 -3.75 -2.52 2.62
N VAL A 130 -4.69 -2.43 3.55
CA VAL A 130 -6.08 -2.82 3.33
C VAL A 130 -7.03 -1.73 3.80
N PHE A 131 -8.19 -1.67 3.16
CA PHE A 131 -9.26 -0.76 3.54
C PHE A 131 -10.61 -1.45 3.59
N TRP A 132 -11.53 -0.85 4.33
CA TRP A 132 -12.87 -1.38 4.56
C TRP A 132 -13.94 -0.42 4.06
N LEU A 133 -14.86 -0.96 3.25
CA LEU A 133 -16.04 -0.24 2.74
C LEU A 133 -17.32 -0.76 3.41
N PRO A 134 -18.23 0.14 3.82
CA PRO A 134 -19.48 -0.26 4.44
C PRO A 134 -20.44 -0.97 3.46
N THR A 135 -20.28 -0.72 2.16
CA THR A 135 -21.04 -1.38 1.06
C THR A 135 -20.55 -2.80 0.78
N ARG A 136 -19.35 -3.18 1.25
CA ARG A 136 -18.76 -4.51 1.10
C ARG A 136 -18.26 -5.01 2.47
N PRO A 137 -19.18 -5.29 3.41
CA PRO A 137 -18.84 -5.44 4.83
C PRO A 137 -17.93 -6.63 5.14
N ASP A 138 -17.97 -7.71 4.35
CA ASP A 138 -17.14 -8.91 4.54
C ASP A 138 -15.82 -8.88 3.75
N LEU A 139 -15.63 -7.92 2.84
CA LEU A 139 -14.47 -7.88 1.94
C LEU A 139 -13.30 -7.11 2.54
N VAL A 140 -12.11 -7.72 2.47
CA VAL A 140 -10.82 -7.03 2.63
C VAL A 140 -10.43 -6.45 1.28
N CYS A 141 -10.42 -5.12 1.18
CA CYS A 141 -10.02 -4.44 -0.05
C CYS A 141 -8.52 -4.10 0.02
N ARG A 142 -7.75 -4.56 -0.95
CA ARG A 142 -6.32 -4.28 -1.11
C ARG A 142 -6.11 -2.86 -1.64
N TRP A 143 -5.12 -2.19 -1.06
CA TRP A 143 -4.62 -0.89 -1.50
C TRP A 143 -3.16 -1.00 -1.90
N GLU A 144 -2.82 -0.62 -3.12
CA GLU A 144 -1.43 -0.57 -3.59
C GLU A 144 -1.18 0.64 -4.49
N GLY A 145 -0.51 1.64 -3.96
CA GLY A 145 0.05 2.75 -4.73
C GLY A 145 1.57 2.74 -4.75
N ALA A 146 2.15 3.14 -5.88
CA ALA A 146 3.58 3.30 -6.07
C ALA A 146 3.85 4.23 -7.26
N GLY A 147 4.72 5.22 -7.07
CA GLY A 147 5.15 6.12 -8.14
C GLY A 147 4.00 6.84 -8.84
N GLY A 148 3.03 7.35 -8.09
CA GLY A 148 1.85 8.04 -8.63
C GLY A 148 0.74 7.13 -9.16
N GLN A 149 0.99 5.83 -9.35
CA GLN A 149 -0.02 4.87 -9.77
C GLN A 149 -0.71 4.26 -8.54
N LEU A 150 -2.03 4.02 -8.63
CA LEU A 150 -2.82 3.38 -7.58
C LEU A 150 -3.65 2.23 -8.16
N SER A 151 -3.55 1.07 -7.52
CA SER A 151 -4.34 -0.11 -7.79
C SER A 151 -5.13 -0.52 -6.55
N LEU A 152 -6.42 -0.79 -6.76
CA LEU A 152 -7.31 -1.37 -5.76
C LEU A 152 -7.71 -2.78 -6.19
N GLY A 153 -7.97 -3.66 -5.24
CA GLY A 153 -8.38 -5.03 -5.57
C GLY A 153 -9.06 -5.76 -4.43
N ALA A 154 -9.83 -6.79 -4.74
CA ALA A 154 -10.30 -7.74 -3.73
C ALA A 154 -9.13 -8.61 -3.23
N HIS A 155 -9.06 -8.86 -1.92
CA HIS A 155 -8.01 -9.71 -1.35
C HIS A 155 -8.54 -11.03 -0.79
N THR A 156 -9.40 -10.96 0.22
CA THR A 156 -9.99 -12.09 0.95
C THR A 156 -11.18 -11.56 1.75
N THR A 157 -11.82 -12.40 2.56
CA THR A 157 -12.83 -11.96 3.53
C THR A 157 -12.23 -11.68 4.90
N TRP A 158 -12.87 -10.82 5.70
CA TRP A 158 -12.45 -10.58 7.09
C TRP A 158 -12.46 -11.86 7.92
N ARG A 159 -13.44 -12.74 7.65
CA ARG A 159 -13.56 -14.05 8.29
C ARG A 159 -12.37 -14.95 7.99
N GLU A 160 -11.99 -15.10 6.72
CA GLU A 160 -10.84 -15.91 6.30
C GLU A 160 -9.52 -15.36 6.84
N ALA A 161 -9.38 -14.03 6.86
CA ALA A 161 -8.23 -13.37 7.45
C ALA A 161 -8.15 -13.54 8.98
N GLY A 162 -9.22 -13.99 9.63
CA GLY A 162 -9.30 -14.12 11.08
C GLY A 162 -9.20 -12.78 11.82
N ARG A 163 -9.61 -11.68 11.17
CA ARG A 163 -9.49 -10.31 11.69
C ARG A 163 -10.84 -9.61 11.72
N ARG A 164 -10.99 -8.63 12.62
CA ARG A 164 -12.13 -7.71 12.59
C ARG A 164 -11.94 -6.71 11.44
N PRO A 165 -13.03 -6.24 10.81
CA PRO A 165 -12.94 -5.21 9.79
C PRO A 165 -12.28 -3.94 10.33
N CYS A 166 -11.25 -3.49 9.61
CA CYS A 166 -10.56 -2.24 9.88
C CYS A 166 -9.87 -1.77 8.59
N THR A 167 -9.52 -0.49 8.54
CA THR A 167 -8.62 0.04 7.51
C THR A 167 -7.25 0.22 8.14
N THR A 168 -6.22 -0.29 7.48
CA THR A 168 -4.82 -0.05 7.83
C THR A 168 -4.03 0.20 6.55
N LEU A 169 -3.56 1.43 6.38
CA LEU A 169 -2.70 1.85 5.28
C LEU A 169 -1.35 2.33 5.83
N LEU A 170 -0.29 2.08 5.08
CA LEU A 170 1.03 2.63 5.29
C LEU A 170 1.39 3.46 4.07
N VAL A 171 1.62 4.75 4.26
CA VAL A 171 1.99 5.68 3.18
C VAL A 171 3.38 6.21 3.46
N THR A 172 4.27 6.02 2.50
CA THR A 172 5.63 6.56 2.47
C THR A 172 5.71 7.57 1.34
N GLY A 173 5.98 8.82 1.69
CA GLY A 173 6.14 9.91 0.74
C GLY A 173 7.55 10.50 0.79
N VAL A 174 7.77 11.44 -0.12
CA VAL A 174 8.93 12.34 -0.14
C VAL A 174 8.36 13.76 -0.15
N GLU A 175 9.02 14.70 0.51
CA GLU A 175 8.58 16.10 0.68
C GLU A 175 7.43 16.28 1.69
N ASP A 176 6.98 17.52 1.91
CA ASP A 176 6.10 17.88 3.03
C ASP A 176 4.60 17.66 2.73
N GLU A 177 4.19 16.43 2.42
CA GLU A 177 2.80 16.10 2.07
C GLU A 177 2.07 15.25 3.12
N GLU A 178 2.75 14.83 4.19
CA GLU A 178 2.20 13.90 5.21
C GLU A 178 0.86 14.40 5.78
N VAL A 179 0.79 15.70 6.08
CA VAL A 179 -0.41 16.34 6.67
C VAL A 179 -1.60 16.27 5.72
N GLU A 180 -1.37 16.43 4.42
CA GLU A 180 -2.45 16.37 3.42
C GLU A 180 -2.97 14.95 3.25
N VAL A 181 -2.08 13.95 3.28
CA VAL A 181 -2.45 12.54 3.23
C VAL A 181 -3.32 12.15 4.43
N VAL A 182 -2.92 12.57 5.64
CA VAL A 182 -3.70 12.31 6.86
C VAL A 182 -5.06 13.00 6.78
N ALA A 183 -5.12 14.27 6.36
CA ALA A 183 -6.36 15.01 6.24
C ALA A 183 -7.33 14.40 5.21
N ALA A 184 -6.81 13.97 4.05
CA ALA A 184 -7.60 13.32 3.01
C ALA A 184 -8.16 11.96 3.48
N PHE A 185 -7.37 11.21 4.24
CA PHE A 185 -7.80 9.97 4.86
C PHE A 185 -8.91 10.20 5.89
N GLU A 186 -8.74 11.16 6.80
CA GLU A 186 -9.75 11.51 7.81
C GLU A 186 -11.06 11.99 7.17
N ALA A 187 -10.97 12.81 6.13
CA ALA A 187 -12.11 13.27 5.35
C ALA A 187 -12.87 12.12 4.65
N SER A 188 -12.19 11.00 4.41
CA SER A 188 -12.77 9.81 3.78
C SER A 188 -13.52 8.90 4.76
N LEU A 189 -13.37 9.08 6.08
CA LEU A 189 -14.02 8.23 7.09
C LEU A 189 -15.54 8.46 7.14
N LEU A 190 -16.31 7.43 7.51
CA LEU A 190 -17.70 7.63 7.93
C LEU A 190 -17.79 8.55 9.16
N THR A 191 -18.73 9.47 9.11
CA THR A 191 -19.08 10.36 10.22
C THR A 191 -19.82 9.60 11.33
N ASP A 192 -19.88 10.19 12.52
CA ASP A 192 -20.63 9.60 13.65
C ASP A 192 -22.12 9.41 13.34
N SER A 193 -22.74 10.31 12.59
CA SER A 193 -24.15 10.21 12.19
C SER A 193 -24.38 9.09 11.19
N GLU A 194 -23.49 8.92 10.21
CA GLU A 194 -23.55 7.82 9.23
C GLU A 194 -23.34 6.46 9.90
N LEU A 195 -22.44 6.37 10.90
CA LEU A 195 -22.24 5.17 11.70
C LEU A 195 -23.45 4.87 12.59
N ALA A 196 -24.02 5.89 13.22
CA ALA A 196 -25.20 5.75 14.08
C ALA A 196 -26.45 5.30 13.29
N ALA A 197 -26.51 5.58 11.99
CA ALA A 197 -27.57 5.10 11.10
C ALA A 197 -27.48 3.59 10.78
N GLY A 198 -26.39 2.92 11.17
CA GLY A 198 -26.18 1.49 10.96
C GLY A 198 -25.57 1.15 9.59
N LEU A 199 -24.73 0.11 9.57
CA LEU A 199 -24.08 -0.38 8.36
C LEU A 199 -25.05 -1.10 7.41
N GLU A 200 -26.20 -1.56 7.93
CA GLU A 200 -27.23 -2.22 7.14
C GLU A 200 -27.77 -1.30 6.05
N SER A 201 -27.81 0.01 6.31
CA SER A 201 -28.25 1.01 5.34
C SER A 201 -27.36 1.13 4.10
N TRP A 202 -26.13 0.60 4.16
CA TRP A 202 -25.15 0.62 3.08
C TRP A 202 -25.21 -0.61 2.18
N ILE A 203 -25.81 -1.71 2.65
CA ILE A 203 -25.93 -2.95 1.89
C ILE A 203 -26.75 -2.69 0.62
N GLY A 204 -26.25 -3.15 -0.52
CA GLY A 204 -26.89 -2.98 -1.83
C GLY A 204 -26.71 -1.60 -2.47
N ARG A 205 -26.16 -0.59 -1.78
CA ARG A 205 -25.84 0.70 -2.39
C ARG A 205 -24.71 0.56 -3.40
N GLU A 206 -24.82 1.28 -4.51
CA GLU A 206 -23.75 1.41 -5.49
C GLU A 206 -22.60 2.23 -4.89
N ASP A 207 -21.38 1.72 -5.03
CA ASP A 207 -20.17 2.35 -4.50
C ASP A 207 -19.20 2.82 -5.60
N GLY A 208 -19.43 2.43 -6.84
CA GLY A 208 -18.60 2.77 -7.99
C GLY A 208 -17.28 1.99 -8.06
N TYR A 209 -17.08 0.98 -7.21
CA TYR A 209 -15.83 0.21 -7.13
C TYR A 209 -15.89 -1.15 -7.84
N ASP A 210 -17.03 -1.51 -8.43
CA ASP A 210 -17.24 -2.79 -9.10
C ASP A 210 -16.15 -3.13 -10.16
N PRO A 211 -15.59 -2.16 -10.93
CA PRO A 211 -14.49 -2.45 -11.86
C PRO A 211 -13.19 -2.98 -11.22
N TRP A 212 -12.92 -2.63 -9.96
CA TRP A 212 -11.68 -3.02 -9.26
C TRP A 212 -11.89 -4.12 -8.23
N LEU A 213 -13.04 -4.11 -7.56
CA LEU A 213 -13.34 -5.00 -6.44
C LEU A 213 -14.28 -6.16 -6.84
N GLY A 214 -14.74 -6.18 -8.09
CA GLY A 214 -15.67 -7.16 -8.60
C GLY A 214 -17.11 -6.92 -8.16
N ALA A 215 -18.00 -7.80 -8.60
CA ALA A 215 -19.41 -7.75 -8.22
C ALA A 215 -19.57 -7.91 -6.70
N ARG A 216 -20.48 -7.12 -6.13
CA ARG A 216 -20.93 -7.28 -4.76
C ARG A 216 -21.66 -8.62 -4.67
N HIS A 217 -21.06 -9.61 -4.01
CA HIS A 217 -21.79 -10.83 -3.69
C HIS A 217 -22.80 -10.50 -2.59
N ASP A 218 -24.07 -10.74 -2.87
CA ASP A 218 -25.11 -10.71 -1.85
C ASP A 218 -24.72 -11.73 -0.77
N ALA A 219 -24.58 -11.26 0.47
CA ALA A 219 -24.39 -12.13 1.61
C ALA A 219 -25.65 -13.00 1.74
N ALA A 220 -25.58 -14.24 1.28
CA ALA A 220 -26.59 -15.27 1.50
C ALA A 220 -26.61 -15.74 2.97
#